data_AF-A0A518FUX6-F1
#
_entry.id   AF-A0A518FUX6-F1
#
_cell.length_a   1.000
_cell.length_b   1.000
_cell.length_c   1.000
_cell.angle_alpha   90.00
_cell.angle_beta   90.00
_cell.angle_gamma   90.00
#
_symmetry.space_group_name_H-M   'P 1'
#
loop_
_entity.id
_entity.type
_entity.pdbx_description
1 polymer ?
#
loop_
_entity_poly.entity_id
_entity_poly.type
_entity_poly.pdbx_seq_one_letter_code
_entity_poly.pdbx_strand_id
1 'polypeptide(L)'
;MSVVFHERELLKQNPTAGPCLLVTPRTHPVRNSKLNQPDADPQIEYARQMLLLNPLEEAEQILDRRLRYKQPKTSKQQSSEEHHADLAQKELVSEQLDKLRAAFWSLDDRKLKQRLTAIDTKPFPHLSIIHSKLKSVAECRDQFQQLKAHPRCFPEFYDKFCKLVIAPPAKAVALRMKYLEESRRGLMSPRFPKPKKYRQLAHVIKKEFPQLYELEKVWINQLLAKRNRISTLDNFYWAMNKVVYGITYLIVMLTLGFIIVYGLDFLTKLLSYLD
;
A
#
# COMPACT_ATOMS: atom_id res chain seq x y z
N MET A 1 2.10 -30.07 -26.07
CA MET A 1 1.97 -29.38 -27.37
C MET A 1 1.02 -28.20 -27.21
N SER A 2 1.57 -27.02 -27.45
CA SER A 2 0.96 -25.79 -27.98
C SER A 2 -0.25 -25.15 -27.30
N VAL A 3 0.08 -24.09 -26.57
CA VAL A 3 -0.73 -22.89 -26.29
C VAL A 3 -0.97 -22.14 -27.60
N VAL A 4 -2.22 -21.84 -27.95
CA VAL A 4 -2.55 -20.77 -28.93
C VAL A 4 -3.81 -20.02 -28.46
N PHE A 5 -3.60 -18.72 -28.26
CA PHE A 5 -4.61 -17.69 -28.09
C PHE A 5 -5.37 -17.45 -29.41
N HIS A 6 -6.69 -17.56 -29.36
CA HIS A 6 -7.68 -16.86 -30.18
C HIS A 6 -8.64 -16.25 -29.13
N GLU A 7 -9.07 -15.00 -29.19
CA GLU A 7 -9.63 -14.34 -30.36
C GLU A 7 -9.56 -12.83 -30.14
N ARG A 8 -9.08 -12.14 -31.18
CA ARG A 8 -9.53 -10.78 -31.50
C ARG A 8 -10.99 -10.90 -31.90
N GLU A 9 -11.83 -9.97 -31.47
CA GLU A 9 -12.70 -9.20 -32.37
C GLU A 9 -13.68 -8.37 -31.54
N LEU A 10 -13.57 -7.06 -31.69
CA LEU A 10 -14.70 -6.14 -31.88
C LEU A 10 -14.08 -4.76 -32.04
N LEU A 11 -13.87 -4.36 -33.30
CA LEU A 11 -14.26 -3.04 -33.81
C LEU A 11 -14.06 -3.06 -35.34
N LYS A 12 -15.20 -3.24 -35.99
CA LYS A 12 -15.45 -3.19 -37.43
C LYS A 12 -15.51 -1.72 -37.89
N GLN A 13 -15.16 -1.52 -39.17
CA GLN A 13 -15.50 -0.42 -40.09
C GLN A 13 -14.66 0.88 -39.98
N ASN A 14 -14.14 1.50 -41.04
CA ASN A 14 -13.91 1.19 -42.47
C ASN A 14 -12.99 2.34 -43.04
N PRO A 15 -12.56 2.39 -44.32
CA PRO A 15 -11.20 2.77 -44.70
C PRO A 15 -11.12 4.04 -45.58
N THR A 16 -9.93 4.65 -45.69
CA THR A 16 -9.55 5.44 -46.86
C THR A 16 -8.02 5.43 -47.03
N ALA A 17 -7.62 5.18 -48.27
CA ALA A 17 -6.28 4.87 -48.73
C ALA A 17 -5.37 6.10 -48.91
N GLY A 18 -4.05 5.87 -48.88
CA GLY A 18 -3.01 6.81 -49.32
C GLY A 18 -1.60 6.23 -49.11
N PRO A 19 -0.74 6.08 -50.14
CA PRO A 19 0.36 5.12 -50.13
C PRO A 19 1.74 5.68 -49.72
N CYS A 20 2.63 4.74 -49.41
CA CYS A 20 4.06 4.89 -49.14
C CYS A 20 4.80 5.78 -50.16
N LEU A 21 5.71 6.62 -49.66
CA LEU A 21 6.85 7.11 -50.43
C LEU A 21 8.14 6.97 -49.62
N LEU A 22 8.97 6.04 -50.10
CA LEU A 22 10.42 5.99 -49.89
C LEU A 22 11.03 7.33 -50.34
N VAL A 23 11.86 7.95 -49.50
CA VAL A 23 12.75 9.04 -49.91
C VAL A 23 14.18 8.65 -49.56
N THR A 24 14.97 8.52 -50.62
CA THR A 24 16.41 8.22 -50.66
C THR A 24 17.27 9.38 -50.14
N PRO A 25 18.55 9.13 -49.79
CA PRO A 25 19.44 10.17 -49.30
C PRO A 25 20.01 10.99 -50.45
N ARG A 26 20.00 12.32 -50.32
CA ARG A 26 20.66 13.25 -51.26
C ARG A 26 21.88 13.87 -50.59
N THR A 27 23.03 13.62 -51.21
CA THR A 27 24.36 14.13 -50.83
C THR A 27 24.54 15.61 -51.20
N HIS A 28 24.94 16.40 -50.18
CA HIS A 28 25.79 17.61 -50.11
C HIS A 28 25.68 18.76 -51.15
N PRO A 29 25.87 20.03 -50.72
CA PRO A 29 27.23 20.55 -50.57
C PRO A 29 27.51 21.33 -49.27
N VAL A 30 28.80 21.31 -48.92
CA VAL A 30 29.46 22.08 -47.86
C VAL A 30 29.22 23.57 -48.06
N ARG A 31 28.70 24.24 -47.02
CA ARG A 31 28.80 25.70 -46.87
C ARG A 31 29.39 26.00 -45.50
N ASN A 32 30.67 26.37 -45.50
CA ASN A 32 31.32 26.98 -44.35
C ASN A 32 30.62 28.31 -44.05
N SER A 33 29.87 28.34 -42.96
CA SER A 33 29.40 29.57 -42.33
C SER A 33 29.52 29.38 -40.82
N LYS A 34 30.46 30.12 -40.23
CA LYS A 34 30.53 30.42 -38.80
C LYS A 34 29.10 30.70 -38.31
N LEU A 35 28.59 29.89 -37.38
CA LEU A 35 27.37 30.25 -36.66
C LEU A 35 27.53 29.85 -35.20
N ASN A 36 27.45 30.88 -34.38
CA ASN A 36 27.43 30.90 -32.93
C ASN A 36 26.61 29.76 -32.30
N GLN A 37 27.08 29.30 -31.14
CA GLN A 37 26.30 28.57 -30.15
C GLN A 37 24.85 29.06 -30.09
N PRO A 38 23.86 28.17 -30.24
CA PRO A 38 22.51 28.48 -29.83
C PRO A 38 22.36 28.04 -28.37
N ASP A 39 21.87 28.95 -27.54
CA ASP A 39 21.41 28.72 -26.18
C ASP A 39 20.63 27.40 -26.08
N ALA A 40 21.25 26.36 -25.51
CA ALA A 40 20.56 25.13 -25.20
C ALA A 40 19.52 25.43 -24.13
N ASP A 41 18.24 25.24 -24.46
CA ASP A 41 17.14 25.38 -23.51
C ASP A 41 17.51 24.64 -22.20
N PRO A 42 17.54 25.34 -21.05
CA PRO A 42 17.96 24.75 -19.78
C PRO A 42 17.09 23.55 -19.38
N GLN A 43 15.86 23.44 -19.90
CA GLN A 43 15.00 22.27 -19.73
C GLN A 43 15.53 21.06 -20.49
N ILE A 44 15.95 21.26 -21.74
CA ILE A 44 16.47 20.20 -22.61
C ILE A 44 17.82 19.72 -22.08
N GLU A 45 18.67 20.64 -21.62
CA GLU A 45 19.95 20.30 -21.03
C GLU A 45 19.80 19.53 -19.70
N TYR A 46 18.88 19.97 -18.83
CA TYR A 46 18.53 19.23 -17.62
C TYR A 46 17.99 17.83 -17.93
N ALA A 47 17.08 17.70 -18.88
CA ALA A 47 16.50 16.41 -19.27
C ALA A 47 17.57 15.45 -19.83
N ARG A 48 18.47 15.94 -20.67
CA ARG A 48 19.62 15.16 -21.18
C ARG A 48 20.50 14.67 -20.03
N GLN A 49 20.82 15.54 -19.08
CA GLN A 49 21.64 15.19 -17.92
C GLN A 49 20.94 14.21 -16.96
N MET A 50 19.61 14.20 -16.89
CA MET A 50 18.83 13.23 -16.10
C MET A 50 18.74 11.86 -16.75
N LEU A 51 18.62 11.80 -18.08
CA LEU A 51 18.54 10.54 -18.83
C LEU A 51 19.85 9.74 -18.84
N LEU A 52 20.96 10.40 -18.57
CA LEU A 52 22.29 9.76 -18.48
C LEU A 52 22.55 9.12 -17.11
N LEU A 53 21.73 9.40 -16.09
CA LEU A 53 21.93 8.86 -14.74
C LEU A 53 21.22 7.52 -14.55
N ASN A 54 21.86 6.62 -13.82
CA ASN A 54 21.26 5.33 -13.47
C ASN A 54 20.37 5.47 -12.22
N PRO A 55 19.05 5.26 -12.31
CA PRO A 55 18.15 5.48 -11.17
C PRO A 55 18.35 4.51 -10.00
N LEU A 56 19.05 3.38 -10.19
CA LEU A 56 19.31 2.40 -9.12
C LEU A 56 20.54 2.74 -8.29
N GLU A 57 21.55 3.38 -8.90
CA GLU A 57 22.84 3.65 -8.26
C GLU A 57 23.01 5.14 -7.91
N GLU A 58 22.40 6.03 -8.70
CA GLU A 58 22.63 7.49 -8.61
C GLU A 58 21.37 8.24 -8.16
N ALA A 59 20.49 7.57 -7.41
CA ALA A 59 19.22 8.13 -6.93
C ALA A 59 19.41 9.47 -6.18
N GLU A 60 20.42 9.56 -5.31
CA GLU A 60 20.72 10.79 -4.56
C GLU A 60 21.14 11.95 -5.48
N GLN A 61 21.97 11.68 -6.50
CA GLN A 61 22.42 12.70 -7.46
C GLN A 61 21.27 13.21 -8.33
N ILE A 62 20.34 12.33 -8.71
CA ILE A 62 19.12 12.68 -9.44
C ILE A 62 18.25 13.62 -8.58
N LEU A 63 18.06 13.29 -7.30
CA LEU A 63 17.29 14.11 -6.36
C LEU A 63 17.94 15.48 -6.15
N ASP A 64 19.24 15.52 -5.92
CA ASP A 64 19.99 16.76 -5.71
C ASP A 64 19.98 17.68 -6.94
N ARG A 65 20.13 17.12 -8.14
CA ARG A 65 20.06 17.89 -9.38
C ARG A 65 18.65 18.42 -9.62
N ARG A 66 17.62 17.62 -9.32
CA ARG A 66 16.22 18.06 -9.40
C ARG A 66 15.91 19.19 -8.42
N LEU A 67 16.43 19.11 -7.19
CA LEU A 67 16.29 20.17 -6.19
C LEU A 67 16.98 21.45 -6.66
N ARG A 68 18.21 21.36 -7.16
CA ARG A 68 18.96 22.50 -7.72
C ARG A 68 18.27 23.14 -8.93
N TYR A 69 17.67 22.32 -9.80
CA TYR A 69 16.93 22.80 -10.97
C TYR A 69 15.65 23.54 -10.58
N LYS A 70 14.94 23.04 -9.55
CA LYS A 70 13.71 23.68 -9.04
C LYS A 70 13.96 24.93 -8.19
N GLN A 71 15.10 25.03 -7.53
CA GLN A 71 15.44 26.14 -6.65
C GLN A 71 16.86 26.68 -6.97
N PRO A 72 17.00 27.52 -8.02
CA PRO A 72 18.28 28.11 -8.37
C PRO A 72 18.74 29.08 -7.27
N LYS A 73 19.61 28.59 -6.38
CA LYS A 73 20.49 29.28 -5.40
C LYS A 73 20.16 30.75 -5.08
N THR A 74 18.96 31.02 -4.60
CA THR A 74 18.56 32.29 -3.97
C THR A 74 17.93 32.02 -2.60
N SER A 75 18.52 31.12 -1.81
CA SER A 75 18.28 31.06 -0.36
C SER A 75 19.21 30.02 0.27
N LYS A 76 20.47 30.38 0.51
CA LYS A 76 21.41 29.49 1.23
C LYS A 76 21.73 29.95 2.65
N GLN A 77 21.16 31.06 3.13
CA GLN A 77 21.42 31.56 4.49
C GLN A 77 20.17 31.94 5.30
N GLN A 78 18.99 32.10 4.68
CA GLN A 78 17.71 32.26 5.43
C GLN A 78 16.92 30.95 5.55
N SER A 79 17.22 29.96 4.71
CA SER A 79 16.45 28.72 4.62
C SER A 79 16.67 27.75 5.80
N SER A 80 17.80 27.76 6.51
CA SER A 80 18.03 26.75 7.55
C SER A 80 17.21 27.01 8.83
N GLU A 81 17.10 28.26 9.29
CA GLU A 81 16.34 28.58 10.51
C GLU A 81 14.83 28.60 10.25
N GLU A 82 14.38 29.15 9.11
CA GLU A 82 12.97 29.09 8.70
C GLU A 82 12.50 27.66 8.42
N HIS A 83 13.31 26.81 7.78
CA HIS A 83 12.94 25.40 7.60
C HIS A 83 12.89 24.64 8.93
N HIS A 84 13.76 24.92 9.90
CA HIS A 84 13.67 24.28 11.22
C HIS A 84 12.43 24.75 11.99
N ALA A 85 12.09 26.04 11.94
CA ALA A 85 10.86 26.56 12.55
C ALA A 85 9.59 25.97 11.89
N ASP A 86 9.56 25.86 10.55
CA ASP A 86 8.45 25.27 9.80
C ASP A 86 8.30 23.76 10.07
N LEU A 87 9.42 23.04 10.23
CA LEU A 87 9.41 21.62 10.59
C LEU A 87 8.89 21.41 12.02
N ALA A 88 9.36 22.21 12.99
CA ALA A 88 8.88 22.15 14.36
C ALA A 88 7.38 22.48 14.44
N GLN A 89 6.93 23.52 13.72
CA GLN A 89 5.52 23.89 13.66
C GLN A 89 4.67 22.78 13.01
N LYS A 90 5.17 22.15 11.94
CA LYS A 90 4.51 21.00 11.30
C LYS A 90 4.39 19.81 12.26
N GLU A 91 5.44 19.52 13.04
CA GLU A 91 5.43 18.46 14.05
C GLU A 91 4.39 18.75 15.13
N LEU A 92 4.35 19.96 15.67
CA LEU A 92 3.35 20.38 16.66
C LEU A 92 1.91 20.24 16.14
N VAL A 93 1.63 20.69 14.92
CA VAL A 93 0.30 20.54 14.30
C VAL A 93 -0.04 19.06 14.09
N SER A 94 0.95 18.24 13.71
CA SER A 94 0.75 16.79 13.54
C SER A 94 0.46 16.10 14.87
N GLU A 95 1.14 16.48 15.95
CA GLU A 95 0.87 15.96 17.30
C GLU A 95 -0.51 16.37 17.81
N GLN A 96 -0.92 17.61 17.56
CA GLN A 96 -2.26 18.08 17.92
C GLN A 96 -3.34 17.28 17.20
N LEU A 97 -3.14 16.99 15.91
CA LEU A 97 -4.03 16.12 15.13
C LEU A 97 -4.03 14.68 15.66
N ASP A 98 -2.89 14.13 16.07
CA ASP A 98 -2.80 12.79 16.63
C ASP A 98 -3.46 12.69 18.03
N LYS A 99 -3.28 13.71 18.88
CA LYS A 99 -4.01 13.83 20.15
C LYS A 99 -5.52 13.93 19.92
N LEU A 100 -5.94 14.69 18.90
CA LEU A 100 -7.36 14.79 18.53
C LEU A 100 -7.91 13.46 18.03
N ARG A 101 -7.16 12.72 17.20
CA ARG A 101 -7.52 11.38 16.74
C ARG A 101 -7.72 10.40 17.89
N ALA A 102 -6.81 10.37 18.86
CA ALA A 102 -6.90 9.49 20.01
C ALA A 102 -8.16 9.74 20.85
N ALA A 103 -8.54 11.01 21.00
CA ALA A 103 -9.73 11.43 21.76
C ALA A 103 -11.01 11.57 20.91
N PHE A 104 -10.96 11.23 19.63
CA PHE A 104 -12.04 11.56 18.68
C PHE A 104 -13.40 10.97 19.08
N TRP A 105 -13.43 9.70 19.51
CA TRP A 105 -14.68 9.04 19.91
C TRP A 105 -15.16 9.38 21.32
N SER A 106 -14.27 9.85 22.20
CA SER A 106 -14.61 10.19 23.59
C SER A 106 -15.03 11.66 23.78
N LEU A 107 -14.68 12.54 22.82
CA LEU A 107 -15.05 13.94 22.86
C LEU A 107 -16.51 14.17 22.45
N ASP A 108 -17.10 15.20 23.04
CA ASP A 108 -18.42 15.73 22.66
C ASP A 108 -18.36 16.47 21.31
N ASP A 109 -19.44 16.44 20.54
CA ASP A 109 -19.49 16.96 19.16
C ASP A 109 -19.18 18.45 19.08
N ARG A 110 -19.63 19.23 20.07
CA ARG A 110 -19.35 20.67 20.17
C ARG A 110 -17.85 20.93 20.37
N LYS A 111 -17.22 20.19 21.28
CA LYS A 111 -15.79 20.30 21.58
C LYS A 111 -14.93 19.79 20.42
N LEU A 112 -15.38 18.76 19.72
CA LEU A 112 -14.71 18.23 18.54
C LEU A 112 -14.68 19.26 17.40
N LYS A 113 -15.84 19.88 17.09
CA LYS A 113 -15.92 20.93 16.07
C LYS A 113 -15.04 22.13 16.42
N GLN A 114 -15.04 22.58 17.67
CA GLN A 114 -14.17 23.68 18.15
C GLN A 114 -12.68 23.34 17.99
N ARG A 115 -12.25 22.14 18.39
CA ARG A 115 -10.86 21.72 18.23
C ARG A 115 -10.45 21.55 16.77
N LEU A 116 -11.37 21.08 15.91
CA LEU A 116 -11.12 21.00 14.48
C LEU A 116 -10.99 22.40 13.86
N THR A 117 -11.82 23.38 14.24
CA THR A 117 -11.70 24.75 13.71
C THR A 117 -10.47 25.49 14.23
N ALA A 118 -9.95 25.11 15.40
CA ALA A 118 -8.79 25.75 16.02
C ALA A 118 -7.45 25.35 15.37
N ILE A 119 -7.39 24.21 14.67
CA ILE A 119 -6.17 23.75 14.00
C ILE A 119 -6.10 24.39 12.62
N ASP A 120 -5.17 25.33 12.43
CA ASP A 120 -4.91 25.89 11.12
C ASP A 120 -3.97 24.97 10.32
N THR A 121 -4.53 24.31 9.31
CA THR A 121 -3.78 23.44 8.38
C THR A 121 -3.52 24.10 7.03
N LYS A 122 -3.87 25.39 6.82
CA LYS A 122 -3.62 26.11 5.57
C LYS A 122 -2.15 26.08 5.11
N PRO A 123 -1.14 26.22 5.98
CA PRO A 123 0.26 26.21 5.54
C PRO A 123 0.75 24.82 5.09
N PHE A 124 0.06 23.73 5.43
CA PHE A 124 0.52 22.36 5.17
C PHE A 124 -0.52 21.54 4.39
N PRO A 125 -0.41 21.44 3.05
CA PRO A 125 -1.41 20.77 2.21
C PRO A 125 -1.58 19.28 2.53
N HIS A 126 -0.53 18.62 3.04
CA HIS A 126 -0.63 17.21 3.46
C HIS A 126 -1.48 17.02 4.72
N LEU A 127 -1.45 18.00 5.64
CA LEU A 127 -2.24 17.98 6.88
C LEU A 127 -3.68 18.43 6.64
N SER A 128 -3.92 19.28 5.64
CA SER A 128 -5.28 19.69 5.28
C SER A 128 -6.13 18.53 4.73
N ILE A 129 -5.53 17.59 3.98
CA ILE A 129 -6.21 16.35 3.53
C ILE A 129 -6.64 15.49 4.72
N ILE A 130 -5.78 15.42 5.74
CA ILE A 130 -6.07 14.69 6.98
C ILE A 130 -7.21 15.36 7.74
N HIS A 131 -7.15 16.68 7.86
CA HIS A 131 -8.11 17.49 8.58
C HIS A 131 -9.49 17.44 7.92
N SER A 132 -9.55 17.55 6.59
CA SER A 132 -10.79 17.41 5.83
C SER A 132 -11.41 16.03 6.00
N LYS A 133 -10.60 14.96 5.98
CA LYS A 133 -11.08 13.60 6.29
C LYS A 133 -11.70 13.55 7.68
N LEU A 134 -11.01 14.05 8.71
CA LEU A 134 -11.54 14.05 10.09
C LEU A 134 -12.84 14.86 10.21
N LYS A 135 -12.96 15.97 9.48
CA LYS A 135 -14.20 16.75 9.41
C LYS A 135 -15.34 15.95 8.79
N SER A 136 -15.12 15.29 7.64
CA SER A 136 -16.13 14.42 7.02
C SER A 136 -16.55 13.27 7.93
N VAL A 137 -15.62 12.72 8.71
CA VAL A 137 -15.93 11.67 9.70
C VAL A 137 -16.79 12.21 10.84
N ALA A 138 -16.50 13.43 11.32
CA ALA A 138 -17.29 14.08 12.36
C ALA A 138 -18.73 14.35 11.91
N GLU A 139 -18.93 14.71 10.63
CA GLU A 139 -20.26 14.89 10.03
C GLU A 139 -21.04 13.58 9.94
N CYS A 140 -20.36 12.44 9.77
CA CYS A 140 -21.00 11.13 9.66
C CYS A 140 -21.18 10.41 11.03
N ARG A 141 -20.90 11.05 12.17
CA ARG A 141 -20.89 10.40 13.49
C ARG A 141 -22.23 9.74 13.84
N ASP A 142 -23.35 10.36 13.48
CA ASP A 142 -24.70 9.82 13.71
C ASP A 142 -24.92 8.52 12.93
N GLN A 143 -24.41 8.43 11.71
CA GLN A 143 -24.49 7.22 10.90
C GLN A 143 -23.64 6.09 11.47
N PHE A 144 -22.49 6.39 12.10
CA PHE A 144 -21.74 5.37 12.84
C PHE A 144 -22.54 4.82 14.02
N GLN A 145 -23.29 5.67 14.74
CA GLN A 145 -24.17 5.21 15.82
C GLN A 145 -25.31 4.32 15.29
N GLN A 146 -25.92 4.69 14.16
CA GLN A 146 -26.93 3.87 13.49
C GLN A 146 -26.35 2.53 12.99
N LEU A 147 -25.14 2.54 12.43
CA LEU A 147 -24.44 1.33 12.01
C LEU A 147 -24.15 0.41 13.21
N LYS A 148 -23.81 0.96 14.38
CA LYS A 148 -23.62 0.18 15.61
C LYS A 148 -24.91 -0.51 16.07
N ALA A 149 -26.05 0.16 15.91
CA ALA A 149 -27.37 -0.40 16.25
C ALA A 149 -27.89 -1.43 15.23
N HIS A 150 -27.29 -1.51 14.04
CA HIS A 150 -27.76 -2.37 12.97
C HIS A 150 -27.55 -3.88 13.28
N PRO A 151 -28.54 -4.77 13.07
CA PRO A 151 -28.51 -6.17 13.52
C PRO A 151 -27.41 -7.03 12.87
N ARG A 152 -26.93 -6.62 11.69
CA ARG A 152 -25.84 -7.30 10.98
C ARG A 152 -24.45 -6.78 11.34
N CYS A 153 -24.38 -5.70 12.11
CA CYS A 153 -23.13 -5.14 12.60
C CYS A 153 -22.65 -5.97 13.79
N PHE A 154 -21.37 -6.33 13.77
CA PHE A 154 -20.73 -7.05 14.88
C PHE A 154 -19.61 -6.18 15.45
N PRO A 155 -19.37 -6.23 16.77
CA PRO A 155 -18.51 -5.27 17.47
C PRO A 155 -17.09 -5.23 16.90
N GLU A 156 -16.52 -6.38 16.55
CA GLU A 156 -15.17 -6.45 15.97
C GLU A 156 -15.05 -5.69 14.64
N PHE A 157 -16.10 -5.68 13.81
CA PHE A 157 -16.07 -4.91 12.57
C PHE A 157 -16.19 -3.43 12.86
N TYR A 158 -17.11 -3.05 13.75
CA TYR A 158 -17.32 -1.67 14.14
C TYR A 158 -16.03 -1.05 14.68
N ASP A 159 -15.35 -1.74 15.61
CA ASP A 159 -14.10 -1.27 16.20
C ASP A 159 -12.99 -1.11 15.16
N LYS A 160 -12.87 -2.07 14.23
CA LYS A 160 -11.91 -2.00 13.12
C LYS A 160 -12.22 -0.85 12.18
N PHE A 161 -13.50 -0.64 11.86
CA PHE A 161 -13.94 0.42 10.98
C PHE A 161 -13.68 1.80 11.59
N CYS A 162 -14.04 1.99 12.86
CA CYS A 162 -13.75 3.19 13.63
C CYS A 162 -12.25 3.49 13.72
N LYS A 163 -11.41 2.47 13.95
CA LYS A 163 -9.95 2.63 13.96
C LYS A 163 -9.40 2.99 12.58
N LEU A 164 -9.91 2.37 11.52
CA LEU A 164 -9.44 2.59 10.16
C LEU A 164 -9.72 4.00 9.66
N VAL A 165 -10.93 4.49 9.92
CA VAL A 165 -11.41 5.78 9.43
C VAL A 165 -10.59 6.94 10.01
N ILE A 166 -10.18 6.84 11.27
CA ILE A 166 -9.42 7.87 12.00
C ILE A 166 -7.90 7.73 11.82
N ALA A 167 -7.43 6.53 11.42
CA ALA A 167 -6.00 6.26 11.28
C ALA A 167 -5.30 7.25 10.33
N PRO A 168 -4.05 7.65 10.64
CA PRO A 168 -3.22 8.40 9.72
C PRO A 168 -3.06 7.64 8.39
N PRO A 169 -2.99 8.32 7.22
CA PRO A 169 -2.92 7.67 5.91
C PRO A 169 -1.84 6.59 5.81
N ALA A 170 -0.65 6.83 6.38
CA ALA A 170 0.46 5.88 6.40
C ALA A 170 0.11 4.58 7.16
N LYS A 171 -0.55 4.70 8.33
CA LYS A 171 -0.99 3.55 9.13
C LYS A 171 -2.25 2.90 8.55
N ALA A 172 -3.12 3.66 7.91
CA ALA A 172 -4.37 3.17 7.33
C ALA A 172 -4.12 2.10 6.28
N VAL A 173 -3.10 2.23 5.42
CA VAL A 173 -2.77 1.21 4.41
C VAL A 173 -2.43 -0.14 5.05
N ALA A 174 -1.55 -0.14 6.06
CA ALA A 174 -1.18 -1.35 6.80
C ALA A 174 -2.39 -1.97 7.53
N LEU A 175 -3.23 -1.13 8.14
CA LEU A 175 -4.45 -1.59 8.80
C LEU A 175 -5.48 -2.18 7.83
N ARG A 176 -5.65 -1.59 6.62
CA ARG A 176 -6.52 -2.14 5.58
C ARG A 176 -6.09 -3.55 5.22
N MET A 177 -4.80 -3.77 4.97
CA MET A 177 -4.27 -5.10 4.63
C MET A 177 -4.46 -6.09 5.78
N LYS A 178 -4.10 -5.71 7.01
CA LYS A 178 -4.27 -6.55 8.20
C LYS A 178 -5.72 -6.97 8.42
N TYR A 179 -6.65 -6.01 8.44
CA TYR A 179 -8.07 -6.29 8.68
C TYR A 179 -8.71 -7.05 7.52
N LEU A 180 -8.26 -6.81 6.28
CA LEU A 180 -8.69 -7.57 5.13
C LEU A 180 -8.24 -9.04 5.23
N GLU A 181 -7.00 -9.30 5.62
CA GLU A 181 -6.52 -10.67 5.88
C GLU A 181 -7.32 -11.35 6.99
N GLU A 182 -7.53 -10.69 8.12
CA GLU A 182 -8.31 -11.23 9.23
C GLU A 182 -9.74 -11.57 8.80
N SER A 183 -10.39 -10.70 8.01
CA SER A 183 -11.73 -10.95 7.47
C SER A 183 -11.79 -12.17 6.53
N ARG A 184 -10.65 -12.55 5.93
CA ARG A 184 -10.49 -13.71 5.05
C ARG A 184 -10.12 -14.97 5.82
N ARG A 185 -9.45 -14.86 6.97
CA ARG A 185 -9.02 -15.97 7.83
C ARG A 185 -10.15 -16.66 8.59
N GLY A 186 -11.35 -16.07 8.66
CA GLY A 186 -12.53 -16.71 9.30
C GLY A 186 -13.00 -18.02 8.66
N LEU A 187 -12.37 -18.50 7.58
CA LEU A 187 -12.52 -19.88 7.10
C LEU A 187 -11.72 -20.90 7.92
N MET A 188 -10.65 -20.49 8.59
CA MET A 188 -9.62 -21.36 9.18
C MET A 188 -9.54 -21.27 10.71
N SER A 189 -10.30 -20.37 11.34
CA SER A 189 -10.31 -20.22 12.79
C SER A 189 -11.70 -19.82 13.29
N PRO A 190 -12.24 -20.50 14.33
CA PRO A 190 -13.51 -20.14 14.95
C PRO A 190 -13.45 -18.78 15.67
N ARG A 191 -12.24 -18.22 15.87
CA ARG A 191 -12.02 -16.91 16.50
C ARG A 191 -12.50 -15.73 15.67
N PHE A 192 -12.66 -15.91 14.35
CA PHE A 192 -13.05 -14.82 13.46
C PHE A 192 -14.39 -15.09 12.79
N PRO A 193 -15.26 -14.06 12.63
CA PRO A 193 -16.50 -14.21 11.90
C PRO A 193 -16.28 -14.68 10.46
N LYS A 194 -17.21 -15.50 9.96
CA LYS A 194 -17.14 -16.03 8.59
C LYS A 194 -17.02 -14.88 7.57
N PRO A 195 -16.20 -15.01 6.51
CA PRO A 195 -16.04 -13.96 5.48
C PRO A 195 -17.35 -13.54 4.78
N LYS A 196 -18.38 -14.41 4.81
CA LYS A 196 -19.72 -14.08 4.30
C LYS A 196 -20.39 -12.95 5.10
N LYS A 197 -20.20 -12.91 6.43
CA LYS A 197 -20.75 -11.86 7.31
C LYS A 197 -20.14 -10.50 6.97
N TYR A 198 -18.81 -10.43 6.81
CA TYR A 198 -18.11 -9.22 6.35
C TYR A 198 -18.66 -8.71 5.00
N ARG A 199 -18.87 -9.61 4.04
CA ARG A 199 -19.43 -9.25 2.71
C ARG A 199 -20.88 -8.76 2.77
N GLN A 200 -21.70 -9.37 3.63
CA GLN A 200 -23.09 -8.93 3.83
C GLN A 200 -23.14 -7.54 4.45
N LEU A 201 -22.31 -7.28 5.47
CA LEU A 201 -22.22 -5.97 6.10
C LEU A 201 -21.66 -4.91 5.14
N ALA A 202 -20.67 -5.26 4.32
CA ALA A 202 -20.16 -4.38 3.27
C ALA A 202 -21.23 -4.00 2.24
N HIS A 203 -22.15 -4.91 1.89
CA HIS A 203 -23.30 -4.60 1.04
C HIS A 203 -24.30 -3.67 1.73
N VAL A 204 -24.56 -3.88 3.03
CA VAL A 204 -25.41 -3.00 3.84
C VAL A 204 -24.83 -1.59 3.85
N ILE A 205 -23.54 -1.43 4.17
CA ILE A 205 -22.89 -0.11 4.19
C ILE A 205 -22.97 0.56 2.83
N LYS A 206 -22.72 -0.17 1.74
CA LYS A 206 -22.81 0.38 0.38
C LYS A 206 -24.22 0.86 0.00
N LYS A 207 -25.28 0.21 0.51
CA LYS A 207 -26.68 0.50 0.15
C LYS A 207 -27.34 1.50 1.10
N GLU A 208 -27.18 1.29 2.40
CA GLU A 208 -27.91 1.99 3.45
C GLU A 208 -27.11 3.18 4.02
N PHE A 209 -25.77 3.17 3.91
CA PHE A 209 -24.90 4.21 4.46
C PHE A 209 -23.88 4.72 3.41
N PRO A 210 -24.34 5.37 2.33
CA PRO A 210 -23.48 5.77 1.21
C PRO A 210 -22.37 6.75 1.63
N GLN A 211 -22.63 7.62 2.61
CA GLN A 211 -21.63 8.56 3.12
C GLN A 211 -20.51 7.82 3.89
N LEU A 212 -20.84 6.82 4.71
CA LEU A 212 -19.85 5.93 5.34
C LEU A 212 -19.06 5.11 4.31
N TYR A 213 -19.71 4.72 3.22
CA TYR A 213 -19.06 4.00 2.15
C TYR A 213 -17.98 4.84 1.46
N GLU A 214 -18.24 6.12 1.18
CA GLU A 214 -17.25 6.99 0.53
C GLU A 214 -16.01 7.24 1.41
N LEU A 215 -16.15 7.25 2.74
CA LEU A 215 -15.02 7.42 3.67
C LEU A 215 -13.95 6.32 3.53
N GLU A 216 -14.35 5.06 3.29
CA GLU A 216 -13.44 3.91 3.17
C GLU A 216 -13.82 2.98 2.02
N LYS A 217 -14.13 3.59 0.87
CA LYS A 217 -14.52 2.93 -0.38
C LYS A 217 -13.54 1.83 -0.80
N VAL A 218 -12.25 2.10 -0.69
CA VAL A 218 -11.18 1.16 -1.05
C VAL A 218 -11.29 -0.13 -0.24
N TRP A 219 -11.42 -0.01 1.08
CA TRP A 219 -11.48 -1.16 1.96
C TRP A 219 -12.78 -1.94 1.80
N ILE A 220 -13.92 -1.25 1.71
CA ILE A 220 -15.23 -1.89 1.53
C ILE A 220 -15.29 -2.63 0.18
N ASN A 221 -14.75 -2.05 -0.90
CA ASN A 221 -14.67 -2.74 -2.18
C ASN A 221 -13.76 -3.97 -2.14
N GLN A 222 -12.67 -3.93 -1.38
CA GLN A 222 -11.80 -5.10 -1.17
C GLN A 222 -12.49 -6.22 -0.38
N LEU A 223 -13.41 -5.88 0.53
CA LEU A 223 -14.25 -6.86 1.23
C LEU A 223 -15.29 -7.47 0.28
N LEU A 224 -15.85 -6.67 -0.63
CA LEU A 224 -16.83 -7.12 -1.64
C LEU A 224 -16.19 -7.96 -2.75
N ALA A 225 -14.93 -7.69 -3.10
CA ALA A 225 -14.21 -8.41 -4.13
C ALA A 225 -14.13 -9.91 -3.81
N LYS A 226 -14.41 -10.74 -4.83
CA LYS A 226 -14.19 -12.19 -4.71
C LYS A 226 -12.70 -12.45 -4.53
N ARG A 227 -12.35 -13.40 -3.65
CA ARG A 227 -10.96 -13.82 -3.40
C ARG A 227 -10.31 -14.25 -4.71
N ASN A 228 -9.24 -13.57 -5.13
CA ASN A 228 -8.42 -14.02 -6.26
C ASN A 228 -7.86 -15.42 -5.94
N ARG A 229 -7.99 -16.35 -6.89
CA ARG A 229 -7.55 -17.76 -6.75
C ARG A 229 -6.07 -17.90 -6.38
N ILE A 230 -5.24 -16.90 -6.68
CA ILE A 230 -3.80 -16.91 -6.37
C ILE A 230 -3.55 -17.00 -4.86
N SER A 231 -4.29 -16.25 -4.03
CA SER A 231 -4.17 -16.33 -2.56
C SER A 231 -4.62 -17.67 -1.98
N THR A 232 -5.27 -18.55 -2.75
CA THR A 232 -5.64 -19.89 -2.28
C THR A 232 -4.48 -20.86 -2.43
N LEU A 233 -3.63 -20.64 -3.44
CA LEU A 233 -2.42 -21.42 -3.66
C LEU A 233 -1.38 -21.11 -2.59
N ASP A 234 -1.13 -19.84 -2.26
CA ASP A 234 -0.17 -19.47 -1.20
C ASP A 234 -0.53 -20.10 0.15
N ASN A 235 -1.83 -20.18 0.45
CA ASN A 235 -2.34 -20.83 1.66
C ASN A 235 -2.26 -22.37 1.59
N PHE A 236 -2.38 -22.95 0.39
CA PHE A 236 -2.14 -24.38 0.17
C PHE A 236 -0.66 -24.72 0.38
N TYR A 237 0.26 -23.91 -0.15
CA TYR A 237 1.69 -24.05 0.08
C TYR A 237 2.06 -23.92 1.57
N TRP A 238 1.47 -22.97 2.30
CA TRP A 238 1.71 -22.84 3.74
C TRP A 238 1.20 -24.04 4.54
N ALA A 239 0.02 -24.56 4.21
CA ALA A 239 -0.54 -25.75 4.85
C ALA A 239 0.26 -27.02 4.52
N MET A 240 0.66 -27.20 3.26
CA MET A 240 1.50 -28.31 2.82
C MET A 240 2.86 -28.27 3.48
N ASN A 241 3.50 -27.10 3.59
CA ASN A 241 4.78 -26.97 4.28
C ASN A 241 4.67 -27.43 5.74
N LYS A 242 3.61 -27.07 6.47
CA LYS A 242 3.43 -27.55 7.85
C LYS A 242 3.31 -29.07 7.95
N VAL A 243 2.58 -29.69 7.03
CA VAL A 243 2.44 -31.15 6.98
C VAL A 243 3.78 -31.80 6.66
N VAL A 244 4.50 -31.27 5.67
CA VAL A 244 5.83 -31.77 5.28
C VAL A 244 6.82 -31.64 6.44
N TYR A 245 6.88 -30.50 7.14
CA TYR A 245 7.72 -30.32 8.32
C TYR A 245 7.35 -31.27 9.47
N GLY A 246 6.05 -31.54 9.66
CA GLY A 246 5.60 -32.51 10.66
C GLY A 246 6.05 -33.94 10.33
N ILE A 247 5.92 -34.33 9.05
CA ILE A 247 6.34 -35.66 8.57
C ILE A 247 7.87 -35.80 8.64
N THR A 248 8.63 -34.80 8.19
CA THR A 248 10.09 -34.86 8.24
C THR A 248 10.60 -34.94 9.67
N TYR A 249 10.00 -34.19 10.60
CA TYR A 249 10.33 -34.29 12.02
C TYR A 249 10.06 -35.70 12.59
N LEU A 250 8.92 -36.30 12.22
CA LEU A 250 8.57 -37.64 12.67
C LEU A 250 9.55 -38.69 12.11
N ILE A 251 9.94 -38.58 10.84
CA ILE A 251 10.96 -39.45 10.23
C ILE A 251 12.31 -39.31 10.95
N VAL A 252 12.75 -38.09 11.23
CA VAL A 252 14.01 -37.83 11.95
C VAL A 252 13.98 -38.42 13.36
N MET A 253 12.85 -38.33 14.06
CA MET A 253 12.70 -38.93 15.39
C MET A 253 12.74 -40.45 15.35
N LEU A 254 12.10 -41.07 14.35
CA LEU A 254 12.13 -42.52 14.18
C LEU A 254 13.53 -43.03 13.83
N THR A 255 14.27 -42.33 12.97
CA THR A 255 15.65 -42.73 12.63
C THR A 255 16.60 -42.57 13.80
N LEU A 256 16.49 -41.48 14.57
CA LEU A 256 17.27 -41.30 15.81
C LEU A 256 16.95 -42.38 16.84
N GLY A 257 15.67 -42.68 17.06
CA GLY A 257 15.27 -43.77 17.97
C GLY A 257 15.82 -45.12 17.54
N PHE A 258 15.79 -45.42 16.24
CA PHE A 258 16.37 -46.64 15.68
C PHE A 258 17.89 -46.70 15.90
N ILE A 259 18.62 -45.61 15.62
CA ILE A 259 20.07 -45.56 15.84
C ILE A 259 20.43 -45.77 17.32
N ILE A 260 19.65 -45.22 18.26
CA ILE A 260 19.90 -45.39 19.69
C ILE A 260 19.70 -46.84 20.10
N VAL A 261 18.58 -47.46 19.72
CA VAL A 261 18.26 -48.86 20.08
C VAL A 261 19.30 -49.82 19.50
N TYR A 262 19.57 -49.73 18.20
CA TYR A 262 20.51 -50.63 17.54
C TYR A 262 21.97 -50.32 17.87
N GLY A 263 22.29 -49.05 18.15
CA GLY A 263 23.61 -48.65 18.61
C GLY A 263 23.93 -49.22 19.99
N LEU A 264 22.97 -49.19 20.93
CA LEU A 264 23.11 -49.79 22.26
C LEU A 264 23.23 -51.32 22.20
N ASP A 265 22.43 -51.98 21.38
CA ASP A 265 22.52 -53.44 21.15
C ASP A 265 23.85 -53.86 20.49
N PHE A 266 24.37 -53.03 19.58
CA PHE A 266 25.67 -53.29 18.96
C PHE A 266 26.82 -53.11 19.97
N LEU A 267 26.77 -52.05 20.78
CA LEU A 267 27.81 -51.72 21.75
C LEU A 267 27.86 -52.74 22.90
N THR A 268 26.71 -53.22 23.36
CA THR A 268 26.60 -54.31 24.34
C THR A 268 27.13 -55.64 23.81
N LYS A 269 26.80 -56.00 22.56
CA LYS A 269 27.40 -57.18 21.91
C LYS A 269 28.91 -57.06 21.74
N LEU A 270 29.41 -55.88 21.37
CA LEU A 270 30.83 -55.65 21.17
C LEU A 270 31.61 -55.74 22.48
N LEU A 271 31.07 -55.22 23.59
CA LEU A 271 31.62 -55.38 24.93
C LEU A 271 31.67 -56.85 25.36
N SER A 272 30.61 -57.62 25.10
CA SER A 272 30.59 -59.06 25.43
C SER A 272 31.58 -59.93 24.63
N TYR A 273 32.15 -59.39 23.54
CA TYR A 273 33.19 -60.06 22.75
C TYR A 273 34.62 -59.71 23.18
N LEU A 274 34.77 -58.69 24.04
CA LEU A 274 36.04 -58.17 24.53
C LEU A 274 36.40 -58.67 25.95
N ASP A 275 35.43 -59.19 26.68
CA ASP A 275 35.60 -59.99 27.91
C ASP A 275 35.79 -61.48 27.58
#